data_AF-A0A967U5Z7-F1
#
_entry.id   AF-A0A967U5Z7-F1
#
_cell.length_a   1.000
_cell.length_b   1.000
_cell.length_c   1.000
_cell.angle_alpha   90.00
_cell.angle_beta   90.00
_cell.angle_gamma   90.00
#
_symmetry.space_group_name_H-M   'P 1'
#
loop_
_entity.id
_entity.type
_entity.pdbx_description
1 polymer ?
#
loop_
_entity_poly.entity_id
_entity_poly.type
_entity_poly.pdbx_seq_one_letter_code
_entity_poly.pdbx_strand_id
1 'polypeptide(L)'
;MMYRRTLTCLVLCLLLFGATGALGQDVPDADDDRPEGFGGCSVGTARGHCGTVSVPENRDFQDGRRLDLFVAVAPARTDNRRPEPIVVLEGG
;
A
#
# COMPACT_ATOMS: atom_id res chain seq x y z
N MET A 1 -15.92 34.41 46.03
CA MET A 1 -15.31 34.72 44.71
C MET A 1 -14.18 33.75 44.28
N MET A 2 -13.95 32.63 44.99
CA MET A 2 -12.83 31.70 44.70
C MET A 2 -13.22 30.51 43.80
N TYR A 3 -14.46 30.02 43.89
CA TYR A 3 -14.95 28.85 43.12
C TYR A 3 -15.14 29.13 41.61
N ARG A 4 -15.47 30.37 41.26
CA ARG A 4 -15.76 30.80 39.88
C ARG A 4 -14.50 30.91 39.01
N ARG A 5 -13.31 30.96 39.63
CA ARG A 5 -12.00 30.96 38.93
C ARG A 5 -11.50 29.54 38.65
N THR A 6 -11.78 28.60 39.56
CA THR A 6 -11.38 27.19 39.40
C THR A 6 -12.16 26.49 38.30
N LEU A 7 -13.45 26.81 38.14
CA LEU A 7 -14.31 26.25 37.09
C LEU A 7 -13.82 26.64 35.68
N THR A 8 -13.35 27.87 35.51
CA THR A 8 -12.89 28.37 34.20
C THR A 8 -11.61 27.70 33.73
N CYS A 9 -10.64 27.45 34.63
CA CYS A 9 -9.43 26.69 34.28
C CYS A 9 -9.74 25.26 33.86
N LEU A 10 -10.69 24.61 34.54
CA LEU A 10 -11.03 23.22 34.28
C LEU A 10 -11.75 23.06 32.92
N VAL A 11 -12.64 23.99 32.57
CA VAL A 11 -13.26 24.06 31.24
C VAL A 11 -12.24 24.38 30.16
N LEU A 12 -11.30 25.29 30.41
CA LEU A 12 -10.25 25.64 29.44
C LEU A 12 -9.30 24.46 29.18
N CYS A 13 -8.91 23.71 30.22
CA CYS A 13 -8.12 22.50 30.07
C CYS A 13 -8.87 21.40 29.30
N LEU A 14 -10.17 21.20 29.55
CA LEU A 14 -10.99 20.25 28.79
C LEU A 14 -11.10 20.62 27.30
N LEU A 15 -11.21 21.91 26.98
CA LEU A 15 -11.23 22.39 25.60
C LEU A 15 -9.87 22.23 24.89
N LEU A 16 -8.75 22.35 25.61
CA LEU A 16 -7.41 22.19 25.04
C LEU A 16 -6.97 20.73 24.88
N PHE A 17 -7.42 19.82 25.77
CA PHE A 17 -7.08 18.39 25.70
C PHE A 17 -8.03 17.55 24.83
N GLY A 18 -9.21 18.09 24.46
CA GLY A 18 -10.22 17.35 23.69
C GLY A 18 -9.91 17.14 22.19
N ALA A 19 -8.85 17.74 21.65
CA ALA A 19 -8.57 17.72 20.21
C ALA A 19 -7.51 16.70 19.75
N THR A 20 -6.88 15.94 20.66
CA THR A 20 -5.76 15.03 20.31
C THR A 20 -6.16 13.58 20.02
N GLY A 21 -7.45 13.27 19.96
CA GLY A 21 -7.94 11.89 19.83
C GLY A 21 -8.45 11.52 18.44
N ALA A 22 -7.61 11.59 17.39
CA ALA A 22 -7.87 10.91 16.11
C ALA A 22 -6.61 10.83 15.24
N LEU A 23 -5.49 10.31 15.78
CA LEU A 23 -4.53 9.65 14.90
C LEU A 23 -5.05 8.23 14.68
N GLY A 24 -6.01 8.10 13.76
CA GLY A 24 -6.26 6.82 13.11
C GLY A 24 -4.97 6.42 12.43
N GLN A 25 -4.27 5.44 12.98
CA GLN A 25 -3.19 4.81 12.27
C GLN A 25 -3.86 4.06 11.12
N ASP A 26 -3.59 4.46 9.88
CA ASP A 26 -3.89 3.64 8.72
C ASP A 26 -3.16 2.31 8.92
N VAL A 27 -3.86 1.31 9.45
CA VAL A 27 -3.41 -0.07 9.42
C VAL A 27 -3.57 -0.47 7.96
N PRO A 28 -2.48 -0.67 7.19
CA PRO A 28 -2.62 -1.11 5.82
C PRO A 28 -3.44 -2.41 5.84
N ASP A 29 -4.54 -2.42 5.11
CA ASP A 29 -5.32 -3.64 4.88
C ASP A 29 -4.37 -4.67 4.29
N ALA A 30 -4.03 -5.69 5.08
CA ALA A 30 -3.13 -6.78 4.68
C ALA A 30 -3.73 -7.68 3.57
N ASP A 31 -4.90 -7.30 3.04
CA ASP A 31 -5.67 -8.05 2.07
C ASP A 31 -5.50 -7.55 0.62
N ASP A 32 -4.96 -6.35 0.36
CA ASP A 32 -4.72 -5.85 -1.01
C ASP A 32 -3.22 -5.72 -1.33
N ASP A 33 -2.52 -6.86 -1.41
CA ASP A 33 -1.14 -6.97 -1.91
C ASP A 33 -1.02 -6.74 -3.43
N ARG A 34 -2.04 -6.16 -4.07
CA ARG A 34 -2.08 -5.96 -5.51
C ARG A 34 -1.15 -4.83 -5.93
N PRO A 35 -0.23 -5.06 -6.88
CA PRO A 35 0.58 -3.98 -7.42
C PRO A 35 -0.27 -2.91 -8.11
N GLU A 36 0.15 -1.65 -7.98
CA GLU A 36 -0.52 -0.54 -8.63
C GLU A 36 -0.54 -0.74 -10.16
N GLY A 37 -1.69 -0.47 -10.79
CA GLY A 37 -1.87 -0.66 -12.24
C GLY A 37 -2.12 -2.10 -12.67
N PHE A 38 -2.18 -3.06 -11.75
CA PHE A 38 -2.47 -4.46 -12.06
C PHE A 38 -3.96 -4.77 -11.83
N GLY A 39 -4.56 -5.52 -12.75
CA GLY A 39 -5.94 -6.00 -12.70
C GLY A 39 -6.03 -7.48 -12.33
N GLY A 40 -7.18 -7.93 -11.84
CA GLY A 40 -7.40 -9.36 -11.58
C GLY A 40 -7.34 -10.20 -12.86
N CYS A 41 -6.67 -11.36 -12.80
CA CYS A 41 -6.52 -12.30 -13.91
C CYS A 41 -6.33 -13.75 -13.42
N SER A 42 -6.08 -14.67 -14.35
CA SER A 42 -5.73 -16.07 -14.06
C SER A 42 -4.31 -16.38 -14.57
N VAL A 43 -3.51 -17.05 -13.74
CA VAL A 43 -2.15 -17.52 -14.06
C VAL A 43 -2.14 -19.04 -13.95
N GLY A 44 -2.27 -19.73 -15.09
CA GLY A 44 -2.61 -21.15 -15.09
C GLY A 44 -3.96 -21.38 -14.42
N THR A 45 -3.97 -22.14 -13.31
CA THR A 45 -5.18 -22.41 -12.50
C THR A 45 -5.32 -21.50 -11.28
N ALA A 46 -4.35 -20.61 -11.02
CA ALA A 46 -4.38 -19.70 -9.87
C ALA A 46 -5.03 -18.36 -10.25
N ARG A 47 -5.71 -17.72 -9.29
CA ARG A 47 -6.05 -16.29 -9.39
C ARG A 47 -4.77 -15.48 -9.21
N GLY A 48 -4.63 -14.41 -9.97
CA GLY A 48 -3.49 -13.51 -9.87
C GLY A 48 -3.83 -12.09 -10.27
N HIS A 49 -2.80 -11.27 -10.34
CA HIS A 49 -2.86 -9.88 -10.79
C HIS A 49 -1.96 -9.73 -12.01
N CYS A 50 -2.50 -9.22 -13.11
CA CYS A 50 -1.78 -9.05 -14.37
C CYS A 50 -1.68 -7.57 -14.72
N GLY A 51 -0.55 -7.19 -15.28
CA GLY A 51 -0.29 -5.81 -15.68
C GLY A 51 0.90 -5.72 -16.63
N THR A 52 1.19 -4.49 -17.03
CA THR A 52 2.30 -4.18 -17.92
C THR A 52 3.29 -3.29 -17.19
N VAL A 53 4.56 -3.67 -17.22
CA VAL A 53 5.66 -2.85 -16.72
C VAL A 53 6.43 -2.31 -17.92
N SER A 54 6.35 -1.01 -18.15
CA SER A 54 7.06 -0.37 -19.26
C SER A 54 8.47 0.01 -18.82
N VAL A 55 9.49 -0.50 -19.51
CA VAL A 55 10.91 -0.27 -19.21
C VAL A 55 11.63 0.36 -20.40
N PRO A 56 12.70 1.15 -20.19
CA PRO A 56 13.53 1.57 -21.31
C PRO A 56 14.20 0.35 -21.95
N GLU A 57 14.27 0.34 -23.28
CA GLU A 57 15.02 -0.69 -23.99
C GLU A 57 16.52 -0.58 -23.72
N ASN A 58 17.05 0.64 -23.81
CA ASN A 58 18.43 0.94 -23.47
C ASN A 58 18.48 1.52 -22.05
N ARG A 59 19.12 0.81 -21.13
CA ARG A 59 19.24 1.21 -19.72
C ARG A 59 20.03 2.51 -19.54
N ASP A 60 20.94 2.82 -20.46
CA ASP A 60 21.74 4.05 -20.44
C ASP A 60 21.02 5.23 -21.12
N PHE A 61 19.89 4.98 -21.79
CA PHE A 61 19.12 6.00 -22.51
C PHE A 61 17.62 5.92 -22.18
N GLN A 62 17.25 6.59 -21.08
CA GLN A 62 15.93 6.50 -20.42
C GLN A 62 14.76 7.04 -21.27
N ASP A 63 15.03 8.01 -22.15
CA ASP A 63 14.03 8.67 -23.01
C ASP A 63 13.88 8.00 -24.38
N GLY A 64 14.57 6.87 -24.60
CA GLY A 64 14.50 6.10 -25.83
C GLY A 64 13.25 5.25 -25.99
N ARG A 65 13.33 4.27 -26.89
CA ARG A 65 12.27 3.27 -27.07
C ARG A 65 12.01 2.54 -25.76
N ARG A 66 10.73 2.29 -25.47
CA ARG A 66 10.29 1.50 -24.32
C ARG A 66 9.84 0.11 -24.74
N LEU A 67 9.99 -0.85 -23.83
CA LEU A 67 9.52 -2.22 -23.94
C LEU A 67 8.45 -2.44 -22.89
N ASP A 68 7.36 -3.09 -23.29
CA ASP A 68 6.27 -3.44 -22.40
C ASP A 68 6.41 -4.89 -21.96
N LEU A 69 6.70 -5.08 -20.67
CA LEU A 69 6.82 -6.40 -20.06
C LEU A 69 5.47 -6.81 -19.49
N PHE A 70 4.92 -7.92 -19.98
CA PHE A 70 3.71 -8.51 -19.42
C PHE A 70 4.08 -9.30 -18.17
N VAL A 71 3.53 -8.90 -17.03
CA VAL A 71 3.84 -9.47 -15.72
C VAL A 71 2.57 -10.00 -15.08
N ALA A 72 2.69 -11.18 -14.48
CA ALA A 72 1.62 -11.76 -13.68
C ALA A 72 2.16 -12.04 -12.26
N VAL A 73 1.39 -11.65 -11.26
CA VAL A 73 1.69 -11.84 -9.84
C VAL A 73 0.68 -12.81 -9.25
N ALA A 74 1.16 -13.97 -8.81
CA ALA A 74 0.36 -14.92 -8.05
C ALA A 74 0.60 -14.65 -6.55
N PRO A 75 -0.44 -14.29 -5.77
CA PRO A 75 -0.28 -14.05 -4.34
C PRO A 75 0.11 -15.34 -3.62
N ALA A 76 0.87 -15.23 -2.53
CA ALA A 76 1.15 -16.37 -1.68
C ALA A 76 -0.17 -16.93 -1.10
N ARG A 77 -0.16 -18.23 -0.78
CA ARG A 77 -1.36 -18.95 -0.33
C ARG A 77 -1.49 -19.04 1.19
N THR A 78 -0.46 -18.66 1.93
CA THR A 78 -0.45 -18.69 3.39
C THR A 78 -1.10 -17.42 3.93
N ASP A 79 -1.62 -17.44 5.16
CA ASP A 79 -2.21 -16.24 5.77
C ASP A 79 -1.14 -15.24 6.25
N ASN A 80 0.02 -15.73 6.70
CA ASN A 80 1.14 -14.90 7.14
C ASN A 80 2.12 -14.61 5.99
N ARG A 81 1.63 -14.02 4.90
CA ARG A 81 2.47 -13.69 3.74
C ARG A 81 3.45 -12.59 4.10
N ARG A 82 4.68 -12.73 3.60
CA ARG A 82 5.68 -11.66 3.65
C ARG A 82 5.73 -10.94 2.30
N PRO A 83 6.05 -9.64 2.25
CA PRO A 83 6.14 -8.86 1.02
C PRO A 83 7.41 -9.19 0.18
N GLU A 84 7.83 -10.46 0.17
CA GLU A 84 9.08 -10.96 -0.41
C GLU A 84 8.74 -11.84 -1.63
N PRO A 85 8.70 -11.29 -2.86
CA PRO A 85 8.32 -12.05 -4.04
C PRO A 85 9.42 -12.99 -4.52
N ILE A 86 9.04 -14.15 -5.02
CA ILE A 86 9.89 -15.02 -5.84
C ILE A 86 9.60 -14.71 -7.30
N VAL A 87 10.63 -14.33 -8.06
CA VAL A 87 10.51 -14.05 -9.50
C VAL A 87 10.92 -15.30 -10.28
N VAL A 88 10.00 -15.81 -11.08
CA VAL A 88 10.23 -16.95 -11.98
C VAL A 88 10.32 -16.42 -13.40
N LEU A 89 11.41 -16.73 -14.09
CA LEU A 89 11.62 -16.42 -15.49
C LEU A 89 11.73 -17.73 -16.26
N GLU A 90 10.64 -18.12 -16.90
CA GLU A 90 10.63 -19.25 -17.82
C GLU A 90 11.26 -18.79 -19.14
N GLY A 91 12.45 -19.29 -19.46
CA GLY A 91 13.17 -19.00 -20.69
C GLY A 91 12.90 -20.01 -21.81
N GLY A 92 13.57 -19.81 -22.94
CA GLY A 92 13.58 -20.67 -24.12
C GLY A 92 14.55 -20.13 -25.16
#